data_AF-A0A2X1XUT9-F1
#
_entry.id   AF-A0A2X1XUT9-F1
#
_cell.length_a   1.000
_cell.length_b   1.000
_cell.length_c   1.000
_cell.angle_alpha   90.00
_cell.angle_beta   90.00
_cell.angle_gamma   90.00
#
_symmetry.space_group_name_H-M   'P 1'
#
loop_
_entity.id
_entity.type
_entity.pdbx_description
1 polymer ?
#
loop_
_entity_poly.entity_id
_entity_poly.type
_entity_poly.pdbx_seq_one_letter_code
_entity_poly.pdbx_strand_id
1 'polypeptide(L)'
;MAVFDTGPGIVGLYEVHRDYLNYYVDDKFEYYGLYRREVVDDRIKFLEKSFKKAKKIIVMDFDAINYFKNSSRAFYGQDALKKKLKNKKILCLGSKLTCKEGALKNFTDSPVDYLDVPLLINGANDGIADDIMKMISDEYFKDFDFSKYNMIFLASSGLHLKKDFFINYFAKKVLEIEIYSNVDGILEDYTYKKENYIRDYFYVTESKRAFYSRAEKYLREKGILKERELLNVSRLFKKGQ
;
A
#
# COMPACT_ATOMS: atom_id res chain seq x y z
N MET A 1 14.44 3.29 11.34
CA MET A 1 13.58 3.67 10.21
C MET A 1 12.13 3.44 10.61
N ALA A 2 11.18 4.21 10.07
CA ALA A 2 9.76 3.99 10.28
C ALA A 2 9.12 3.53 8.97
N VAL A 3 8.10 2.67 9.05
CA VAL A 3 7.21 2.32 7.94
C VAL A 3 5.84 2.85 8.29
N PHE A 4 5.18 3.53 7.36
CA PHE A 4 3.91 4.18 7.59
C PHE A 4 2.86 3.72 6.58
N ASP A 5 1.70 3.30 7.08
CA ASP A 5 0.51 2.98 6.30
C ASP A 5 -0.75 3.26 7.15
N THR A 6 -1.92 3.18 6.54
CA THR A 6 -3.22 3.21 7.23
C THR A 6 -3.83 1.82 7.39
N GLY A 7 -3.43 0.85 6.57
CA GLY A 7 -4.06 -0.47 6.53
C GLY A 7 -3.10 -1.66 6.64
N PRO A 8 -3.62 -2.89 6.47
CA PRO A 8 -2.82 -4.12 6.53
C PRO A 8 -1.82 -4.25 5.39
N GLY A 9 -1.97 -3.49 4.29
CA GLY A 9 -1.04 -3.45 3.15
C GLY A 9 0.42 -3.19 3.53
N ILE A 10 0.66 -2.60 4.71
CA ILE A 10 1.99 -2.35 5.26
C ILE A 10 2.85 -3.62 5.36
N VAL A 11 2.23 -4.80 5.47
CA VAL A 11 2.94 -6.07 5.58
C VAL A 11 3.56 -6.54 4.26
N GLY A 12 3.26 -5.91 3.13
CA GLY A 12 3.90 -6.24 1.84
C GLY A 12 5.42 -6.03 1.89
N LEU A 13 5.90 -5.03 2.65
CA LEU A 13 7.33 -4.91 2.92
C LEU A 13 7.83 -6.02 3.86
N TYR A 14 7.08 -6.33 4.92
CA TYR A 14 7.46 -7.34 5.92
C TYR A 14 7.54 -8.76 5.33
N GLU A 15 6.69 -9.07 4.34
CA GLU A 15 6.71 -10.34 3.61
C GLU A 15 8.08 -10.63 3.01
N VAL A 16 8.73 -9.62 2.43
CA VAL A 16 10.02 -9.75 1.75
C VAL A 16 11.18 -9.43 2.69
N HIS A 17 11.01 -8.45 3.58
CA HIS A 17 12.05 -7.85 4.41
C HIS A 17 11.69 -7.87 5.90
N ARG A 18 12.36 -8.74 6.67
CA ARG A 18 12.29 -8.78 8.14
C ARG A 18 13.48 -8.05 8.75
N ASP A 19 13.53 -6.75 8.51
CA ASP A 19 14.71 -5.90 8.76
C ASP A 19 14.65 -5.13 10.09
N TYR A 20 13.87 -5.63 11.06
CA TYR A 20 13.79 -5.09 12.41
C TYR A 20 13.28 -3.63 12.38
N LEU A 21 12.18 -3.37 11.69
CA LEU A 21 11.61 -2.04 11.49
C LEU A 21 10.46 -1.75 12.47
N ASN A 22 10.16 -0.46 12.64
CA ASN A 22 8.98 0.00 13.36
C ASN A 22 7.91 0.39 12.34
N TYR A 23 6.81 -0.35 12.34
CA TYR A 23 5.66 -0.19 11.47
C TYR A 23 4.58 0.60 12.22
N TYR A 24 4.08 1.68 11.62
CA TYR A 24 3.06 2.55 12.18
C TYR A 24 1.84 2.47 11.28
N VAL A 25 0.75 1.95 11.83
CA VAL A 25 -0.51 1.70 11.11
C VAL A 25 -1.59 2.57 11.71
N ASP A 26 -2.16 3.46 10.90
CA ASP A 26 -3.29 4.28 11.32
C ASP A 26 -4.65 3.63 11.08
N ASP A 27 -4.87 2.47 11.69
CA ASP A 27 -6.10 1.69 11.52
C ASP A 27 -7.37 2.40 12.04
N LYS A 28 -7.23 3.40 12.92
CA LYS A 28 -8.35 4.26 13.34
C LYS A 28 -8.92 5.14 12.21
N PHE A 29 -8.06 5.54 11.28
CA PHE A 29 -8.41 6.35 10.11
C PHE A 29 -8.02 5.59 8.84
N GLU A 30 -8.34 4.30 8.81
CA GLU A 30 -8.10 3.46 7.64
C GLU A 30 -8.78 4.06 6.40
N TYR A 31 -8.18 3.88 5.23
CA TYR A 31 -8.69 4.40 3.96
C TYR A 31 -8.63 5.92 3.82
N TYR A 32 -7.43 6.50 3.97
CA TYR A 32 -7.17 7.93 3.67
C TYR A 32 -7.81 8.42 2.37
N GLY A 33 -7.86 7.55 1.35
CA GLY A 33 -8.53 7.79 0.09
C GLY A 33 -10.00 8.25 0.13
N LEU A 34 -10.71 8.04 1.24
CA LEU A 34 -12.11 8.48 1.43
C LEU A 34 -12.22 9.89 2.04
N TYR A 35 -11.14 10.41 2.61
CA TYR A 35 -11.11 11.68 3.31
C TYR A 35 -10.64 12.83 2.40
N ARG A 36 -10.88 14.06 2.83
CA ARG A 36 -10.33 15.25 2.16
C ARG A 36 -8.85 15.41 2.50
N ARG A 37 -8.07 16.00 1.58
CA ARG A 37 -6.63 16.21 1.72
C ARG A 37 -6.27 16.91 3.04
N GLU A 38 -6.98 17.96 3.43
CA GLU A 38 -6.70 18.67 4.69
C GLU A 38 -6.82 17.76 5.93
N VAL A 39 -7.78 16.83 5.94
CA VAL A 39 -7.98 15.88 7.06
C VAL A 39 -6.86 14.84 7.08
N VAL A 40 -6.47 14.34 5.91
CA VAL A 40 -5.36 13.39 5.77
C VAL A 40 -4.05 14.03 6.24
N ASP A 41 -3.77 15.26 5.83
CA ASP A 41 -2.54 15.97 6.18
C ASP A 41 -2.46 16.25 7.68
N ASP A 42 -3.55 16.70 8.29
CA ASP A 42 -3.63 16.89 9.75
C ASP A 42 -3.41 15.57 10.50
N ARG A 43 -3.96 14.48 9.99
CA ARG A 43 -3.80 13.15 10.59
C ARG A 43 -2.37 12.64 10.49
N ILE A 44 -1.75 12.73 9.32
CA ILE A 44 -0.34 12.35 9.13
C ILE A 44 0.55 13.19 10.04
N LYS A 45 0.35 14.52 10.07
CA LYS A 45 1.10 15.44 10.94
C LYS A 45 0.99 15.09 12.42
N PHE A 46 -0.18 14.63 12.87
CA PHE A 46 -0.37 14.14 14.22
C PHE A 46 0.48 12.89 14.49
N LEU A 47 0.48 11.91 13.57
CA LEU A 47 1.20 10.65 13.73
C LEU A 47 2.72 10.78 13.60
N GLU A 48 3.20 11.72 12.79
CA GLU A 48 4.64 11.98 12.64
C GLU A 48 5.32 12.27 13.99
N LYS A 49 4.58 12.82 14.96
CA LYS A 49 5.08 13.06 16.32
C LYS A 49 5.59 11.77 16.98
N SER A 50 4.98 10.63 16.65
CA SER A 50 5.30 9.31 17.19
C SER A 50 6.56 8.68 16.58
N PHE A 51 6.93 9.07 15.36
CA PHE A 51 8.14 8.60 14.68
C PHE A 51 9.06 9.76 14.29
N LYS A 52 9.02 10.87 15.03
CA LYS A 52 9.87 12.06 14.81
C LYS A 52 11.37 11.76 14.86
N LYS A 53 11.77 10.72 15.61
CA LYS A 53 13.17 10.27 15.71
C LYS A 53 13.61 9.41 14.52
N ALA A 54 12.70 8.96 13.67
CA ALA A 54 13.04 8.14 12.51
C ALA A 54 13.79 8.97 11.46
N LYS A 55 15.00 8.57 11.08
CA LYS A 55 15.80 9.24 10.04
C LYS A 55 15.15 9.16 8.66
N LYS A 56 14.50 8.03 8.38
CA LYS A 56 13.75 7.75 7.15
C LYS A 56 12.37 7.17 7.47
N ILE A 57 11.40 7.49 6.63
CA ILE A 57 10.00 7.06 6.69
C ILE A 57 9.68 6.39 5.36
N ILE A 58 9.48 5.08 5.37
CA ILE A 58 8.93 4.34 4.24
C ILE A 58 7.44 4.60 4.20
N VAL A 59 6.96 5.23 3.15
CA VAL A 59 5.56 5.61 2.97
C VAL A 59 4.91 4.54 2.10
N MET A 60 4.23 3.59 2.74
CA MET A 60 3.53 2.49 2.08
C MET A 60 2.14 2.90 1.59
N ASP A 61 1.47 3.79 2.32
CA ASP A 61 0.18 4.33 1.89
C ASP A 61 0.37 5.33 0.75
N PHE A 62 -0.16 4.98 -0.43
CA PHE A 62 -0.01 5.82 -1.61
C PHE A 62 -0.81 7.13 -1.52
N ASP A 63 -1.89 7.16 -0.74
CA ASP A 63 -2.68 8.38 -0.50
C ASP A 63 -1.88 9.42 0.32
N ALA A 64 -0.82 9.01 0.99
CA ALA A 64 0.07 9.90 1.75
C ALA A 64 1.19 10.53 0.89
N ILE A 65 1.38 10.10 -0.36
CA ILE A 65 2.52 10.53 -1.20
C ILE A 65 2.57 12.05 -1.37
N ASN A 66 1.43 12.69 -1.64
CA ASN A 66 1.41 14.14 -1.87
C ASN A 66 1.78 14.96 -0.64
N TYR A 67 1.54 14.44 0.57
CA TYR A 67 2.03 15.02 1.81
C TYR A 67 3.56 14.89 1.91
N PHE A 68 4.07 13.70 1.61
CA PHE A 68 5.48 13.35 1.81
C PHE A 68 6.43 13.73 0.66
N LYS A 69 5.93 14.12 -0.52
CA LYS A 69 6.75 14.28 -1.74
C LYS A 69 7.92 15.26 -1.62
N ASN A 70 7.81 16.24 -0.72
CA ASN A 70 8.85 17.25 -0.49
C ASN A 70 9.71 16.93 0.76
N SER A 71 9.45 15.82 1.44
CA SER A 71 10.17 15.41 2.64
C SER A 71 11.42 14.62 2.28
N SER A 72 12.60 15.12 2.67
CA SER A 72 13.87 14.41 2.51
C SER A 72 13.96 13.11 3.34
N ARG A 73 13.05 12.94 4.30
CA ARG A 73 12.92 11.73 5.13
C ARG A 73 12.06 10.66 4.45
N ALA A 74 11.22 11.02 3.49
CA ALA A 74 10.32 10.08 2.86
C ALA A 74 11.05 9.14 1.90
N PHE A 75 10.58 7.90 1.85
CA PHE A 75 11.02 6.86 0.95
C PHE A 75 9.79 6.12 0.43
N TYR A 76 9.59 6.10 -0.88
CA TYR A 76 8.43 5.49 -1.52
C TYR A 76 8.80 4.84 -2.87
N GLY A 77 10.07 4.44 -3.04
CA GLY A 77 10.52 3.77 -4.27
C GLY A 77 10.59 4.67 -5.50
N GLN A 78 11.06 5.91 -5.33
CA GLN A 78 10.97 6.94 -6.37
C GLN A 78 11.73 6.58 -7.65
N ASP A 79 12.90 5.95 -7.53
CA ASP A 79 13.77 5.68 -8.68
C ASP A 79 13.22 4.50 -9.48
N ALA A 80 12.81 3.44 -8.80
CA ALA A 80 12.08 2.33 -9.40
C ALA A 80 10.78 2.80 -10.07
N LEU A 81 9.96 3.62 -9.39
CA LEU A 81 8.73 4.16 -9.98
C LEU A 81 9.02 4.98 -11.24
N LYS A 82 9.95 5.93 -11.19
CA LYS A 82 10.33 6.73 -12.37
C LYS A 82 10.81 5.88 -13.53
N LYS A 83 11.62 4.86 -13.26
CA LYS A 83 12.14 3.94 -14.27
C LYS A 83 11.02 3.10 -14.87
N LYS A 84 10.18 2.50 -14.03
CA LYS A 84 9.14 1.53 -14.44
C LYS A 84 7.96 2.20 -15.11
N LEU A 85 7.61 3.42 -14.73
CA LEU A 85 6.45 4.12 -15.28
C LEU A 85 6.75 4.88 -16.58
N LYS A 86 8.01 4.91 -17.03
CA LYS A 86 8.45 5.67 -18.18
C LYS A 86 7.94 5.06 -19.49
N ASN A 87 7.44 5.90 -20.40
CA ASN A 87 7.01 5.54 -21.75
C ASN A 87 5.89 4.49 -21.79
N LYS A 88 4.95 4.55 -20.84
CA LYS A 88 3.82 3.61 -20.74
C LYS A 88 2.49 4.35 -20.72
N LYS A 89 1.50 3.83 -21.42
CA LYS A 89 0.11 4.21 -21.18
C LYS A 89 -0.42 3.40 -20.00
N ILE A 90 -0.76 4.08 -18.91
CA ILE A 90 -1.01 3.48 -17.60
C ILE A 90 -2.48 3.64 -17.21
N LEU A 91 -3.10 2.56 -16.76
CA LEU A 91 -4.33 2.61 -15.97
C LEU A 91 -3.97 2.53 -14.50
N CYS A 92 -4.19 3.60 -13.75
CA CYS A 92 -3.95 3.68 -12.32
C CYS A 92 -5.24 3.31 -11.56
N LEU A 93 -5.21 2.18 -10.86
CA LEU A 93 -6.28 1.74 -9.95
C LEU A 93 -5.96 2.27 -8.56
N GLY A 94 -6.75 3.22 -8.06
CA GLY A 94 -6.47 3.87 -6.80
C GLY A 94 -7.74 4.28 -6.07
N SER A 95 -7.53 4.99 -4.96
CA SER A 95 -8.63 5.62 -4.24
C SER A 95 -9.11 6.90 -4.93
N LYS A 96 -10.26 7.40 -4.48
CA LYS A 96 -10.80 8.69 -4.89
C LYS A 96 -9.80 9.83 -4.72
N LEU A 97 -9.06 9.85 -3.60
CA LEU A 97 -8.07 10.89 -3.33
C LEU A 97 -6.89 10.80 -4.30
N THR A 98 -6.31 9.61 -4.45
CA THR A 98 -5.24 9.33 -5.41
C THR A 98 -5.64 9.76 -6.83
N CYS A 99 -6.86 9.43 -7.26
CA CYS A 99 -7.37 9.76 -8.59
C CYS A 99 -7.54 11.26 -8.78
N LYS A 100 -8.19 11.95 -7.82
CA LYS A 100 -8.43 13.39 -7.88
C LYS A 100 -7.14 14.21 -7.95
N GLU A 101 -6.11 13.76 -7.23
CA GLU A 101 -4.85 14.48 -7.15
C GLU A 101 -3.85 14.09 -8.25
N GLY A 102 -4.17 13.05 -9.03
CA GLY A 102 -3.26 12.52 -10.04
C GLY A 102 -1.92 12.09 -9.43
N ALA A 103 -1.93 11.45 -8.26
CA ALA A 103 -0.73 11.24 -7.44
C ALA A 103 0.41 10.49 -8.15
N LEU A 104 0.10 9.62 -9.12
CA LEU A 104 1.12 8.90 -9.90
C LEU A 104 1.96 9.83 -10.79
N LYS A 105 1.43 11.00 -11.17
CA LYS A 105 2.15 12.01 -11.96
C LYS A 105 3.35 12.63 -11.23
N ASN A 106 3.47 12.44 -9.92
CA ASN A 106 4.70 12.80 -9.21
C ASN A 106 5.92 11.98 -9.68
N PHE A 107 5.72 10.88 -10.42
CA PHE A 107 6.76 9.92 -10.79
C PHE A 107 6.92 9.72 -12.30
N THR A 108 6.02 10.24 -13.13
CA THR A 108 6.05 10.00 -14.57
C THR A 108 5.32 11.10 -15.33
N ASP A 109 5.83 11.42 -16.52
CA ASP A 109 5.15 12.26 -17.52
C ASP A 109 4.32 11.43 -18.51
N SER A 110 4.28 10.10 -18.32
CA SER A 110 3.54 9.22 -19.24
C SER A 110 2.03 9.39 -19.11
N PRO A 111 1.23 9.02 -20.13
CA PRO A 111 -0.22 9.10 -20.06
C PRO A 111 -0.78 8.19 -18.95
N VAL A 112 -1.56 8.76 -18.04
CA VAL A 112 -2.22 8.03 -16.94
C VAL A 112 -3.72 8.29 -16.95
N ASP A 113 -4.50 7.22 -17.13
CA ASP A 113 -5.93 7.21 -16.82
C ASP A 113 -6.13 6.71 -15.39
N TYR A 114 -7.01 7.36 -14.64
CA TYR A 114 -7.27 7.02 -13.23
C TYR A 114 -8.64 6.39 -13.07
N LEU A 115 -8.73 5.31 -12.29
CA LEU A 115 -9.98 4.67 -11.91
C LEU A 115 -10.06 4.51 -10.39
N ASP A 116 -11.12 5.07 -9.82
CA ASP A 116 -11.45 4.97 -8.39
C ASP A 116 -12.06 3.60 -8.09
N VAL A 117 -11.37 2.78 -7.27
CA VAL A 117 -11.72 1.38 -7.01
C VAL A 117 -11.82 1.03 -5.51
N PRO A 118 -12.63 1.76 -4.72
CA PRO A 118 -12.64 1.61 -3.26
C PRO A 118 -13.06 0.20 -2.82
N LEU A 119 -13.97 -0.46 -3.52
CA LEU A 119 -14.40 -1.81 -3.14
C LEU A 119 -13.32 -2.87 -3.39
N LEU A 120 -12.50 -2.70 -4.44
CA LEU A 120 -11.36 -3.59 -4.68
C LEU A 120 -10.28 -3.37 -3.61
N ILE A 121 -10.02 -2.13 -3.20
CA ILE A 121 -9.07 -1.82 -2.13
C ILE A 121 -9.53 -2.45 -0.81
N ASN A 122 -10.81 -2.28 -0.44
CA ASN A 122 -11.37 -2.87 0.78
C ASN A 122 -11.32 -4.40 0.73
N GLY A 123 -11.75 -5.00 -0.38
CA GLY A 123 -11.73 -6.45 -0.55
C GLY A 123 -10.33 -7.04 -0.45
N ALA A 124 -9.33 -6.34 -1.01
CA ALA A 124 -7.94 -6.75 -0.90
C ALA A 124 -7.39 -6.63 0.53
N ASN A 125 -7.67 -5.52 1.22
CA ASN A 125 -7.28 -5.32 2.63
C ASN A 125 -7.89 -6.38 3.57
N ASP A 126 -9.15 -6.76 3.34
CA ASP A 126 -9.85 -7.75 4.16
C ASP A 126 -9.53 -9.19 3.77
N GLY A 127 -8.73 -9.40 2.71
CA GLY A 127 -8.34 -10.72 2.24
C GLY A 127 -9.56 -11.57 1.85
N ILE A 128 -10.53 -10.98 1.16
CA ILE A 128 -11.71 -11.70 0.67
C ILE A 128 -11.31 -12.75 -0.38
N ALA A 129 -12.16 -13.76 -0.58
CA ALA A 129 -11.89 -14.84 -1.53
C ALA A 129 -11.79 -14.32 -2.97
N ASP A 130 -10.95 -14.97 -3.79
CA ASP A 130 -10.67 -14.54 -5.17
C ASP A 130 -11.91 -14.59 -6.07
N ASP A 131 -12.87 -15.48 -5.83
CA ASP A 131 -14.14 -15.51 -6.56
C ASP A 131 -14.96 -14.25 -6.32
N ILE A 132 -14.95 -13.72 -5.09
CA ILE A 132 -15.64 -12.46 -4.75
C ILE A 132 -14.87 -11.28 -5.35
N MET A 133 -13.53 -11.28 -5.25
CA MET A 133 -12.70 -10.27 -5.93
C MET A 133 -12.95 -10.23 -7.43
N LYS A 134 -13.15 -11.40 -8.06
CA LYS A 134 -13.48 -11.52 -9.48
C LYS A 134 -14.85 -10.89 -9.77
N MET A 135 -15.88 -11.18 -8.99
CA MET A 135 -17.20 -10.57 -9.18
C MET A 135 -17.15 -9.04 -9.11
N ILE A 136 -16.44 -8.49 -8.11
CA ILE A 136 -16.29 -7.04 -7.97
C ILE A 136 -15.50 -6.47 -9.17
N SER A 137 -14.46 -7.18 -9.61
CA SER A 137 -13.64 -6.77 -10.76
C SER A 137 -14.45 -6.77 -12.06
N ASP A 138 -15.26 -7.80 -12.31
CA ASP A 138 -16.10 -7.89 -13.50
C ASP A 138 -17.09 -6.70 -13.57
N GLU A 139 -17.62 -6.24 -12.42
CA GLU A 139 -18.47 -5.04 -12.35
C GLU A 139 -17.70 -3.75 -12.66
N TYR A 140 -16.51 -3.54 -12.07
CA TYR A 140 -15.68 -2.36 -12.36
C TYR A 140 -15.26 -2.27 -13.82
N PHE A 141 -15.02 -3.41 -14.45
CA PHE A 141 -14.33 -3.51 -15.72
C PHE A 141 -15.20 -4.00 -16.87
N LYS A 142 -16.52 -4.07 -16.69
CA LYS A 142 -17.48 -4.63 -17.63
C LYS A 142 -17.30 -4.13 -19.07
N ASP A 143 -17.07 -2.82 -19.21
CA ASP A 143 -16.96 -2.14 -20.51
C ASP A 143 -15.57 -1.52 -20.73
N PHE A 144 -14.55 -2.00 -20.02
CA PHE A 144 -13.19 -1.46 -20.11
C PHE A 144 -12.41 -2.11 -21.26
N ASP A 145 -11.94 -1.29 -22.19
CA ASP A 145 -10.94 -1.69 -23.17
C ASP A 145 -9.54 -1.60 -22.55
N PHE A 146 -8.94 -2.75 -22.27
CA PHE A 146 -7.59 -2.85 -21.72
C PHE A 146 -6.49 -2.83 -22.79
N SER A 147 -6.81 -3.05 -24.07
CA SER A 147 -5.83 -3.14 -25.15
C SER A 147 -5.05 -1.82 -25.36
N LYS A 148 -5.62 -0.71 -24.90
CA LYS A 148 -5.00 0.62 -24.94
C LYS A 148 -3.96 0.88 -23.85
N TYR A 149 -3.76 -0.02 -22.89
CA TYR A 149 -2.82 0.17 -21.78
C TYR A 149 -1.64 -0.79 -21.89
N ASN A 150 -0.45 -0.28 -21.54
CA ASN A 150 0.74 -1.10 -21.37
C ASN A 150 0.86 -1.63 -19.94
N MET A 151 0.26 -0.91 -18.98
CA MET A 151 0.42 -1.20 -17.56
C MET A 151 -0.86 -0.88 -16.80
N ILE A 152 -1.15 -1.73 -15.81
CA ILE A 152 -2.06 -1.43 -14.72
C ILE A 152 -1.21 -1.19 -13.47
N PHE A 153 -1.35 0.01 -12.92
CA PHE A 153 -0.69 0.40 -11.69
C PHE A 153 -1.65 0.28 -10.50
N LEU A 154 -1.28 -0.53 -9.51
CA LEU A 154 -2.00 -0.71 -8.27
C LEU A 154 -1.54 0.35 -7.26
N ALA A 155 -2.30 1.44 -7.15
CA ALA A 155 -2.00 2.59 -6.30
C ALA A 155 -2.56 2.45 -4.88
N SER A 156 -2.33 1.28 -4.27
CA SER A 156 -2.70 0.98 -2.89
C SER A 156 -1.91 -0.23 -2.40
N SER A 157 -1.38 -0.13 -1.18
CA SER A 157 -0.71 -1.26 -0.52
C SER A 157 -1.67 -2.45 -0.29
N GLY A 158 -2.98 -2.19 -0.14
CA GLY A 158 -4.00 -3.22 -0.08
C GLY A 158 -4.12 -4.01 -1.39
N LEU A 159 -4.22 -3.30 -2.53
CA LEU A 159 -4.25 -3.95 -3.85
C LEU A 159 -3.00 -4.79 -4.11
N HIS A 160 -1.83 -4.34 -3.63
CA HIS A 160 -0.59 -5.11 -3.71
C HIS A 160 -0.69 -6.47 -3.01
N LEU A 161 -1.38 -6.58 -1.87
CA LEU A 161 -1.57 -7.88 -1.20
C LEU A 161 -2.29 -8.90 -2.10
N LYS A 162 -3.16 -8.44 -3.01
CA LYS A 162 -3.86 -9.25 -4.02
C LYS A 162 -3.23 -9.18 -5.41
N LYS A 163 -1.96 -8.78 -5.53
CA LYS A 163 -1.30 -8.60 -6.84
C LYS A 163 -1.35 -9.87 -7.71
N ASP A 164 -1.14 -11.05 -7.15
CA ASP A 164 -1.22 -12.32 -7.90
C ASP A 164 -2.60 -12.56 -8.53
N PHE A 165 -3.66 -12.22 -7.80
CA PHE A 165 -5.03 -12.26 -8.33
C PHE A 165 -5.16 -11.30 -9.53
N PHE A 166 -4.69 -10.06 -9.41
CA PHE A 166 -4.78 -9.08 -10.49
C PHE A 166 -3.95 -9.49 -11.72
N ILE A 167 -2.75 -10.04 -11.53
CA ILE A 167 -1.96 -10.62 -12.63
C ILE A 167 -2.77 -11.67 -13.39
N ASN A 168 -3.35 -12.64 -12.67
CA ASN A 168 -4.14 -13.70 -13.28
C ASN A 168 -5.45 -13.20 -13.91
N TYR A 169 -6.08 -12.19 -13.30
CA TYR A 169 -7.31 -11.59 -13.80
C TYR A 169 -7.07 -10.87 -15.13
N PHE A 170 -6.04 -10.03 -15.20
CA PHE A 170 -5.75 -9.23 -16.39
C PHE A 170 -5.05 -10.01 -17.50
N ALA A 171 -4.26 -11.05 -17.19
CA ALA A 171 -3.69 -11.94 -18.20
C ALA A 171 -4.76 -12.62 -19.08
N LYS A 172 -5.97 -12.84 -18.54
CA LYS A 172 -7.12 -13.37 -19.28
C LYS A 172 -7.80 -12.35 -20.19
N LYS A 173 -7.49 -11.05 -20.01
CA LYS A 173 -8.06 -9.94 -20.77
C LYS A 173 -7.08 -9.43 -21.83
N VAL A 174 -5.80 -9.33 -21.48
CA VAL A 174 -4.71 -8.86 -22.36
C VAL A 174 -3.43 -9.62 -21.98
N LEU A 175 -2.79 -10.26 -22.96
CA LEU A 175 -1.66 -11.17 -22.74
C LEU A 175 -0.40 -10.47 -22.17
N GLU A 176 -0.17 -9.21 -22.54
CA GLU A 176 1.11 -8.51 -22.30
C GLU A 176 1.00 -7.30 -21.36
N ILE A 177 -0.11 -7.16 -20.62
CA ILE A 177 -0.28 -6.02 -19.72
C ILE A 177 0.54 -6.20 -18.43
N GLU A 178 1.41 -5.24 -18.14
CA GLU A 178 2.25 -5.27 -16.94
C GLU A 178 1.44 -4.86 -15.70
N ILE A 179 1.55 -5.62 -14.60
CA ILE A 179 0.98 -5.24 -13.31
C ILE A 179 2.10 -4.79 -12.37
N TYR A 180 2.02 -3.54 -11.92
CA TYR A 180 3.00 -2.93 -11.01
C TYR A 180 2.30 -2.17 -9.90
N SER A 181 2.94 -1.97 -8.76
CA SER A 181 2.36 -1.31 -7.59
C SER A 181 3.34 -0.35 -6.94
N ASN A 182 2.83 0.51 -6.05
CA ASN A 182 3.67 1.38 -5.25
C ASN A 182 4.61 0.60 -4.33
N VAL A 183 4.16 -0.56 -3.82
CA VAL A 183 4.99 -1.43 -2.96
C VAL A 183 6.11 -2.07 -3.76
N ASP A 184 5.89 -2.46 -5.02
CA ASP A 184 6.99 -2.96 -5.87
C ASP A 184 8.10 -1.92 -6.03
N GLY A 185 7.72 -0.65 -6.25
CA GLY A 185 8.69 0.45 -6.30
C GLY A 185 9.53 0.55 -5.03
N ILE A 186 8.87 0.45 -3.87
CA ILE A 186 9.55 0.43 -2.56
C ILE A 186 10.52 -0.75 -2.49
N LEU A 187 10.07 -1.96 -2.81
CA LEU A 187 10.87 -3.18 -2.73
C LEU A 187 12.08 -3.17 -3.67
N GLU A 188 11.93 -2.66 -4.90
CA GLU A 188 13.03 -2.56 -5.87
C GLU A 188 14.13 -1.59 -5.43
N ASP A 189 13.76 -0.44 -4.82
CA ASP A 189 14.72 0.55 -4.33
C ASP A 189 15.23 0.23 -2.92
N TYR A 190 14.60 -0.71 -2.21
CA TYR A 190 14.92 -1.00 -0.81
C TYR A 190 16.24 -1.75 -0.69
N THR A 191 17.27 -1.02 -0.25
CA THR A 191 18.65 -1.54 -0.10
C THR A 191 19.08 -1.66 1.36
N TYR A 192 18.20 -1.33 2.30
CA TYR A 192 18.54 -1.18 3.70
C TYR A 192 18.67 -2.53 4.41
N LYS A 193 19.65 -2.63 5.33
CA LYS A 193 19.80 -3.76 6.25
C LYS A 193 19.97 -3.26 7.68
N LYS A 194 18.97 -3.55 8.52
CA LYS A 194 18.98 -3.60 10.00
C LYS A 194 19.39 -2.34 10.80
N GLU A 195 18.41 -1.69 11.43
CA GLU A 195 18.63 -0.49 12.30
C GLU A 195 18.27 -0.71 13.77
N ASN A 196 17.43 -1.70 14.10
CA ASN A 196 17.04 -2.00 15.48
C ASN A 196 17.67 -3.28 16.02
N TYR A 197 17.83 -3.31 17.35
CA TYR A 197 18.24 -4.50 18.11
C TYR A 197 17.06 -5.46 18.39
N ILE A 198 15.82 -5.02 18.19
CA ILE A 198 14.57 -5.76 18.49
C ILE A 198 13.82 -6.06 17.19
N ARG A 199 13.20 -7.24 17.08
CA ARG A 199 12.40 -7.71 15.92
C ARG A 199 11.39 -6.66 15.45
N ASP A 200 10.93 -6.80 14.20
CA ASP A 200 9.88 -5.96 13.61
C ASP A 200 8.69 -5.76 14.56
N TYR A 201 8.26 -4.50 14.68
CA TYR A 201 7.25 -4.09 15.65
C TYR A 201 6.19 -3.21 15.00
N PHE A 202 4.92 -3.58 15.19
CA PHE A 202 3.75 -2.91 14.63
C PHE A 202 3.03 -2.10 15.71
N TYR A 203 2.85 -0.81 15.45
CA TYR A 203 2.11 0.12 16.28
C TYR A 203 0.82 0.52 15.59
N VAL A 204 -0.32 0.17 16.17
CA VAL A 204 -1.66 0.44 15.61
C VAL A 204 -2.38 1.51 16.42
N THR A 205 -3.21 2.35 15.80
CA THR A 205 -3.90 3.46 16.48
C THR A 205 -5.22 3.05 17.14
N GLU A 206 -5.82 1.92 16.75
CA GLU A 206 -7.09 1.44 17.27
C GLU A 206 -7.05 -0.02 17.76
N SER A 207 -7.06 -1.00 16.86
CA SER A 207 -7.42 -2.37 17.17
C SER A 207 -6.33 -3.37 16.78
N LYS A 208 -5.53 -3.75 17.78
CA LYS A 208 -4.58 -4.87 17.67
C LYS A 208 -5.24 -6.10 17.05
N ARG A 209 -6.43 -6.46 17.53
CA ARG A 209 -7.15 -7.67 17.08
C ARG A 209 -7.55 -7.59 15.62
N ALA A 210 -8.07 -6.43 15.17
CA ALA A 210 -8.47 -6.24 13.78
C ALA A 210 -7.25 -6.26 12.84
N PHE A 211 -6.16 -5.61 13.25
CA PHE A 211 -4.90 -5.69 12.50
C PHE A 211 -4.40 -7.12 12.40
N TYR A 212 -4.33 -7.86 13.52
CA TYR A 212 -3.96 -9.28 13.51
C TYR A 212 -4.82 -10.09 12.55
N SER A 213 -6.16 -9.99 12.62
CA SER A 213 -7.03 -10.83 11.79
C SER A 213 -6.80 -10.67 10.28
N ARG A 214 -6.30 -9.53 9.83
CA ARG A 214 -6.04 -9.25 8.40
C ARG A 214 -4.58 -9.52 8.03
N ALA A 215 -3.64 -8.91 8.76
CA ALA A 215 -2.21 -9.04 8.53
C ALA A 215 -1.69 -10.46 8.79
N GLU A 216 -2.13 -11.09 9.88
CA GLU A 216 -1.70 -12.44 10.25
C GLU A 216 -2.24 -13.48 9.27
N LYS A 217 -3.51 -13.38 8.91
CA LYS A 217 -4.15 -14.24 7.90
C LYS A 217 -3.34 -14.22 6.61
N TYR A 218 -3.07 -13.03 6.08
CA TYR A 218 -2.28 -12.85 4.86
C TYR A 218 -0.90 -13.51 4.95
N LEU A 219 -0.14 -13.18 6.00
CA LEU A 219 1.22 -13.69 6.16
C LEU A 219 1.26 -15.21 6.38
N ARG A 220 0.23 -15.81 7.00
CA ARG A 220 0.10 -17.27 7.15
C ARG A 220 -0.24 -17.93 5.82
N GLU A 221 -1.17 -17.37 5.06
CA GLU A 221 -1.54 -17.87 3.72
C GLU A 221 -0.33 -17.84 2.76
N LYS A 222 0.56 -16.85 2.90
CA LYS A 222 1.82 -16.75 2.17
C LYS A 222 2.95 -17.64 2.72
N GLY A 223 2.73 -18.38 3.80
CA GLY A 223 3.74 -19.22 4.45
C GLY A 223 4.88 -18.43 5.12
N ILE A 224 4.71 -17.11 5.25
CA ILE A 224 5.69 -16.22 5.86
C ILE A 224 5.65 -16.42 7.37
N LEU A 225 4.49 -16.27 8.01
CA LEU A 225 4.36 -16.41 9.46
C LEU A 225 4.18 -17.89 9.86
N LYS A 226 5.15 -18.44 10.61
CA LYS A 226 5.08 -19.83 11.11
C LYS A 226 3.95 -20.00 12.12
N GLU A 227 3.43 -21.22 12.27
CA GLU A 227 2.26 -21.54 13.12
C GLU A 227 2.32 -20.94 14.54
N ARG A 228 3.50 -20.96 15.18
CA ARG A 228 3.70 -20.43 16.55
C ARG A 228 4.31 -19.02 16.60
N GLU A 229 4.57 -18.41 15.45
CA GLU A 229 5.08 -17.04 15.38
C GLU A 229 3.90 -16.06 15.50
N LEU A 230 4.14 -14.97 16.24
CA LEU A 230 3.19 -13.87 16.41
C LEU A 230 3.87 -12.58 15.99
N LEU A 231 3.12 -11.69 15.33
CA LEU A 231 3.59 -10.34 15.07
C LEU A 231 3.72 -9.58 16.39
N ASN A 232 4.74 -8.74 16.54
CA ASN A 232 4.84 -7.88 17.71
C ASN A 232 3.95 -6.65 17.51
N VAL A 233 2.70 -6.71 17.98
CA VAL A 233 1.74 -5.61 17.81
C VAL A 233 1.46 -4.90 19.14
N SER A 234 1.53 -3.56 19.16
CA SER A 234 1.07 -2.72 20.28
C SER A 234 0.12 -1.64 19.79
N ARG A 235 -0.70 -1.12 20.70
CA ARG A 235 -1.32 0.18 20.47
C ARG A 235 -0.26 1.26 20.53
N LEU A 236 -0.36 2.22 19.63
CA LEU A 236 0.51 3.39 19.57
C LEU A 236 0.22 4.32 20.75
N PHE A 237 -1.07 4.50 21.07
CA PHE A 237 -1.54 5.34 22.17
C PHE A 237 -2.21 4.49 23.26
N LYS A 238 -2.14 4.96 24.51
CA LYS A 238 -2.89 4.33 25.60
C LYS A 238 -4.39 4.53 25.38
N LYS A 239 -5.22 3.62 25.91
CA LYS A 239 -6.70 3.80 25.87
C LYS A 239 -7.06 5.16 26.47
N GLY A 240 -7.79 5.99 25.71
CA GLY A 240 -8.26 7.30 26.14
C GLY A 240 -7.40 8.50 25.71
N GLN A 241 -6.39 8.30 24.86
CA GLN A 241 -5.62 9.36 24.19
C GLN A 241 -5.88 9.39 22.69
#